data_AF-A0A917UMH0-F1
#
_entry.id   AF-A0A917UMH0-F1
#
_cell.length_a   1.000
_cell.length_b   1.000
_cell.length_c   1.000
_cell.angle_alpha   90.00
_cell.angle_beta   90.00
_cell.angle_gamma   90.00
#
_symmetry.space_group_name_H-M   'P 1'
#
loop_
_entity.id
_entity.type
_entity.pdbx_description
1 polymer ?
#
loop_
_entity_poly.entity_id
_entity_poly.type
_entity_poly.pdbx_seq_one_letter_code
_entity_poly.pdbx_strand_id
1 'polypeptide(L)'
;MLADSGEAIADLALLRDQREVCSPVASTLTAWRRIFGEPCGPGLAMELHEALDPLAPHLAPAGREAILLQGARIALADGPYTPAERETLATVGAALTICADDVTRLLTVVRTPS
;
A
#
# COMPACT_ATOMS: atom_id res chain seq x y z
N MET A 1 46.54 8.66 15.07
CA MET A 1 45.48 7.78 15.59
C MET A 1 44.22 8.07 14.76
N LEU A 2 44.10 7.45 13.58
CA LEU A 2 42.89 7.51 12.75
C LEU A 2 42.22 6.15 12.88
N ALA A 3 41.02 6.12 13.46
CA ALA A 3 40.17 4.93 13.50
C ALA A 3 39.28 4.91 12.26
N ASP A 4 39.59 3.94 11.40
CA ASP A 4 38.69 3.05 10.66
C ASP A 4 37.23 3.52 10.48
N SER A 5 36.92 3.99 9.27
CA SER A 5 35.56 4.24 8.80
C SER A 5 35.29 3.30 7.62
N GLY A 6 34.96 2.04 7.93
CA GLY A 6 34.75 1.01 6.90
C GLY A 6 33.72 -0.08 7.22
N GLU A 7 33.14 -0.09 8.42
CA GLU A 7 32.41 -1.27 8.90
C GLU A 7 30.92 -1.34 8.48
N ALA A 8 30.35 -0.26 7.96
CA ALA A 8 28.95 -0.23 7.51
C ALA A 8 28.72 -0.86 6.11
N ILE A 9 29.77 -1.13 5.33
CA ILE A 9 29.65 -1.64 3.95
C ILE A 9 29.79 -3.17 3.89
N ALA A 10 30.35 -3.81 4.91
CA ALA A 10 30.49 -5.27 4.97
C ALA A 10 29.14 -6.00 5.06
N ASP A 11 28.12 -5.36 5.64
CA ASP A 11 26.80 -5.95 5.87
C ASP A 11 25.98 -6.10 4.56
N LEU A 12 26.22 -5.21 3.59
CA LEU A 12 25.58 -5.28 2.25
C LEU A 12 26.14 -6.41 1.37
N ALA A 13 27.40 -6.80 1.59
CA ALA A 13 27.99 -7.94 0.89
C ALA A 13 27.42 -9.28 1.42
N LEU A 14 27.12 -9.35 2.72
CA LEU A 14 26.49 -10.51 3.34
C LEU A 14 25.05 -10.71 2.82
N LEU A 15 24.32 -9.62 2.56
CA LEU A 15 22.97 -9.69 1.97
C LEU A 15 22.97 -10.19 0.51
N ARG A 16 24.06 -9.97 -0.23
CA ARG A 16 24.16 -10.32 -1.66
C ARG A 16 24.36 -11.81 -1.92
N ASP A 17 24.88 -12.55 -0.94
CA ASP A 17 25.18 -13.98 -1.03
C ASP A 17 23.97 -14.89 -0.69
N GLN A 18 22.88 -14.33 -0.15
CA GLN A 18 21.66 -15.07 0.24
C GLN A 18 20.73 -15.39 -0.95
N ARG A 19 21.30 -15.64 -2.14
CA ARG A 19 20.55 -15.82 -3.39
C ARG A 19 19.74 -17.13 -3.48
N GLU A 20 19.83 -17.99 -2.48
CA GLU A 20 19.13 -19.29 -2.46
C GLU A 20 17.83 -19.29 -1.64
N VAL A 21 17.47 -18.19 -0.96
CA VAL A 21 16.24 -18.11 -0.14
C VAL A 21 15.06 -17.47 -0.90
N CYS A 22 15.26 -17.10 -2.17
CA CYS A 22 14.23 -16.48 -3.01
C CYS A 22 13.78 -17.39 -4.14
N SER A 23 12.74 -18.18 -3.88
CA SER A 23 11.80 -18.51 -4.96
C SER A 23 11.08 -17.20 -5.36
N PRO A 24 10.99 -16.83 -6.66
CA PRO A 24 10.61 -15.48 -7.06
C PRO A 24 9.18 -15.06 -6.68
N VAL A 25 8.31 -16.01 -6.37
CA VAL A 25 6.87 -15.75 -6.18
C VAL A 25 6.44 -15.72 -4.71
N ALA A 26 7.18 -16.40 -3.81
CA ALA A 26 6.78 -16.53 -2.40
C ALA A 26 7.54 -15.58 -1.46
N SER A 27 8.77 -15.16 -1.80
CA SER A 27 9.60 -14.37 -0.90
C SER A 27 9.22 -12.88 -0.88
N THR A 28 8.53 -12.36 -1.90
CA THR A 28 8.20 -10.93 -1.94
C THR A 28 7.20 -10.54 -0.88
N LEU A 29 6.12 -11.31 -0.71
CA LEU A 29 5.01 -10.96 0.18
C LEU A 29 5.41 -11.13 1.66
N THR A 30 6.15 -12.19 1.98
CA THR A 30 6.66 -12.44 3.35
C THR A 30 7.82 -11.50 3.71
N ALA A 31 8.73 -11.19 2.76
CA ALA A 31 9.81 -10.24 3.01
C ALA A 31 9.28 -8.82 3.15
N TRP A 32 8.31 -8.39 2.32
CA TRP A 32 7.65 -7.11 2.50
C TRP A 32 6.92 -7.02 3.84
N ARG A 33 6.17 -8.05 4.24
CA ARG A 33 5.47 -8.08 5.53
C ARG A 33 6.44 -7.98 6.72
N ARG A 34 7.67 -8.46 6.58
CA ARG A 34 8.72 -8.34 7.60
C ARG A 34 9.41 -6.97 7.60
N ILE A 35 9.51 -6.32 6.44
CA ILE A 35 10.15 -5.01 6.27
C ILE A 35 9.21 -3.85 6.64
N PHE A 36 7.90 -3.99 6.37
CA PHE A 36 6.90 -2.93 6.56
C PHE A 36 6.00 -3.10 7.79
N GLY A 37 6.30 -4.07 8.67
CA GLY A 37 5.65 -4.19 9.98
C GLY A 37 4.22 -4.75 9.92
N GLU A 38 3.66 -5.00 11.10
CA GLU A 38 2.35 -5.61 11.36
C GLU A 38 1.19 -5.05 10.51
N PRO A 39 0.11 -5.83 10.28
CA PRO A 39 -1.05 -5.40 9.52
C PRO A 39 -1.48 -4.00 9.96
N CYS A 40 -1.55 -3.09 8.99
CA CYS A 40 -1.71 -1.67 9.17
C CYS A 40 -2.61 -1.34 10.37
N GLY A 41 -1.99 -0.89 11.47
CA GLY A 41 -2.75 -0.34 12.59
C GLY A 41 -3.47 0.94 12.16
N PRO A 42 -4.44 1.43 12.97
CA PRO A 42 -5.20 2.65 12.68
C PRO A 42 -4.33 3.91 12.41
N GLY A 43 -3.05 3.89 12.79
CA GLY A 43 -2.08 4.96 12.47
C GLY A 43 -1.83 5.17 10.97
N LEU A 44 -1.74 4.11 10.17
CA LEU A 44 -1.45 4.24 8.73
C LEU A 44 -2.63 4.82 7.94
N ALA A 45 -3.87 4.55 8.39
CA ALA A 45 -5.06 5.14 7.79
C ALA A 45 -5.15 6.66 8.04
N MET A 46 -4.69 7.13 9.21
CA MET A 46 -4.57 8.56 9.50
C MET A 46 -3.48 9.23 8.66
N GLU A 47 -2.29 8.64 8.56
CA GLU A 47 -1.19 9.23 7.79
C GLU A 47 -1.51 9.35 6.29
N LEU A 48 -2.18 8.35 5.70
CA LEU A 48 -2.59 8.42 4.30
C LEU A 48 -3.71 9.44 4.08
N HIS A 49 -4.69 9.52 4.98
CA HIS A 49 -5.74 10.52 4.94
C HIS A 49 -5.14 11.94 5.02
N GLU A 50 -4.22 12.19 5.95
CA GLU A 50 -3.51 13.47 6.08
C GLU A 50 -2.74 13.85 4.80
N ALA A 51 -2.20 12.86 4.08
CA ALA A 51 -1.52 13.11 2.81
C ALA A 51 -2.49 13.38 1.65
N LEU A 52 -3.64 12.69 1.60
CA LEU A 52 -4.59 12.76 0.49
C LEU A 52 -5.54 13.96 0.58
N ASP A 53 -5.95 14.36 1.78
CA ASP A 53 -6.82 15.52 2.03
C ASP A 53 -6.35 16.81 1.36
N PRO A 54 -5.09 17.27 1.54
CA PRO A 54 -4.60 18.48 0.89
C PRO A 54 -4.45 18.32 -0.62
N LEU A 55 -4.33 17.09 -1.13
CA LEU A 55 -4.19 16.83 -2.57
C LEU A 55 -5.54 16.79 -3.30
N ALA A 56 -6.60 16.35 -2.63
CA ALA A 56 -7.94 16.19 -3.21
C ALA A 56 -8.48 17.40 -4.02
N PRO A 57 -8.37 18.67 -3.55
CA PRO A 57 -8.85 19.82 -4.32
C PRO A 57 -8.02 20.10 -5.60
N HIS A 58 -6.80 19.55 -5.69
CA HIS A 58 -5.91 19.72 -6.83
C HIS A 58 -6.04 18.60 -7.87
N LEU A 59 -6.73 17.51 -7.53
CA LEU A 59 -6.97 16.39 -8.42
C LEU A 59 -8.29 16.58 -9.17
N ALA A 60 -8.27 16.36 -10.49
CA ALA A 60 -9.50 16.23 -11.26
C ALA A 60 -10.36 15.06 -10.73
N PRO A 61 -11.70 15.11 -10.81
CA PRO A 61 -12.57 14.05 -10.29
C PRO A 61 -12.18 12.64 -10.76
N ALA A 62 -11.91 12.47 -12.06
CA ALA A 62 -11.47 11.19 -12.63
C ALA A 62 -10.12 10.70 -12.04
N GLY A 63 -9.23 11.61 -11.65
CA GLY A 63 -7.97 11.27 -10.99
C GLY A 63 -8.18 10.70 -9.59
N ARG A 64 -9.13 11.26 -8.84
CA ARG A 64 -9.50 10.78 -7.50
C ARG A 64 -10.09 9.36 -7.57
N GLU A 65 -11.00 9.14 -8.51
CA GLU A 65 -11.55 7.79 -8.76
C GLU A 65 -10.46 6.80 -9.18
N ALA A 66 -9.52 7.20 -10.05
CA ALA A 66 -8.42 6.34 -10.50
C ALA A 66 -7.52 5.89 -9.34
N ILE A 67 -7.19 6.77 -8.40
CA ILE A 67 -6.40 6.43 -7.21
C ILE A 67 -7.13 5.40 -6.35
N LEU A 68 -8.42 5.63 -6.04
CA LEU A 68 -9.22 4.70 -5.26
C LEU A 68 -9.35 3.33 -5.95
N LEU A 69 -9.64 3.34 -7.25
CA LEU A 69 -9.75 2.11 -8.05
C LEU A 69 -8.42 1.34 -8.09
N GLN A 70 -7.29 2.03 -8.09
CA GLN A 70 -5.99 1.36 -8.07
C GLN A 70 -5.72 0.69 -6.72
N GLY A 71 -5.98 1.37 -5.59
CA GLY A 71 -5.88 0.77 -4.26
C GLY A 71 -6.83 -0.45 -4.13
N ALA A 72 -8.05 -0.31 -4.64
CA ALA A 72 -9.04 -1.37 -4.68
C ALA A 72 -8.59 -2.60 -5.50
N ARG A 73 -7.91 -2.40 -6.63
CA ARG A 73 -7.32 -3.48 -7.44
C ARG A 73 -6.18 -4.19 -6.72
N ILE A 74 -5.30 -3.42 -6.06
CA ILE A 74 -4.19 -3.97 -5.28
C ILE A 74 -4.72 -4.88 -4.18
N ALA A 75 -5.68 -4.40 -3.38
CA ALA A 75 -6.29 -5.21 -2.33
C ALA A 75 -7.01 -6.46 -2.87
N LEU A 76 -7.66 -6.39 -4.04
CA LEU A 76 -8.28 -7.57 -4.67
C LEU A 76 -7.28 -8.62 -5.15
N ALA A 77 -6.05 -8.21 -5.49
CA ALA A 77 -5.01 -9.15 -5.90
C ALA A 77 -4.62 -10.11 -4.76
N ASP A 78 -4.81 -9.70 -3.51
CA ASP A 78 -4.57 -10.50 -2.31
C ASP A 78 -5.78 -11.39 -1.93
N GLY A 79 -6.94 -11.18 -2.56
CA GLY A 79 -8.16 -11.97 -2.35
C GLY A 79 -9.42 -11.11 -2.15
N PRO A 80 -10.54 -11.70 -1.72
CA PRO A 80 -11.75 -10.94 -1.43
C PRO A 80 -11.52 -9.93 -0.30
N TYR A 81 -12.04 -8.71 -0.45
CA TYR A 81 -11.91 -7.68 0.58
C TYR A 81 -12.30 -8.18 1.98
N THR A 82 -11.47 -7.89 2.95
CA THR A 82 -11.75 -7.99 4.38
C THR A 82 -12.57 -6.77 4.84
N PRO A 83 -13.17 -6.82 6.05
CA PRO A 83 -13.83 -5.65 6.63
C PRO A 83 -12.88 -4.46 6.82
N ALA A 84 -11.65 -4.72 7.28
CA ALA A 84 -10.64 -3.68 7.53
C ALA A 84 -10.18 -2.98 6.24
N GLU A 85 -10.05 -3.72 5.13
CA GLU A 85 -9.73 -3.14 3.83
C GLU A 85 -10.87 -2.27 3.30
N ARG A 86 -12.12 -2.69 3.49
CA ARG A 86 -13.28 -1.87 3.12
C ARG A 86 -13.32 -0.57 3.90
N GLU A 87 -13.06 -0.62 5.20
CA GLU A 87 -13.01 0.57 6.04
C GLU A 87 -11.87 1.50 5.61
N THR A 88 -10.67 0.97 5.37
CA THR A 88 -9.53 1.73 4.85
C THR A 88 -9.86 2.40 3.51
N LEU A 89 -10.45 1.66 2.56
CA LEU A 89 -10.84 2.20 1.25
C LEU A 89 -11.94 3.26 1.37
N ALA A 90 -12.83 3.15 2.36
CA ALA A 90 -13.83 4.18 2.65
C ALA A 90 -13.17 5.45 3.20
N THR A 91 -12.21 5.34 4.12
CA THR A 91 -11.43 6.46 4.64
C THR A 91 -10.63 7.15 3.53
N VAL A 92 -9.99 6.39 2.65
CA VAL A 92 -9.30 6.91 1.46
C VAL A 92 -10.27 7.61 0.50
N GLY A 93 -11.46 7.04 0.28
CA GLY A 93 -12.50 7.66 -0.54
C GLY A 93 -12.99 8.99 0.04
N ALA A 94 -13.19 9.06 1.35
CA ALA A 94 -13.55 10.29 2.04
C ALA A 94 -12.45 11.35 1.92
N ALA A 95 -11.18 10.96 2.10
CA ALA A 95 -10.03 11.84 1.92
C ALA A 95 -9.94 12.42 0.50
N LEU A 96 -10.29 11.59 -0.49
CA LEU A 96 -10.38 11.96 -1.89
C LEU A 96 -11.70 12.67 -2.25
N THR A 97 -12.52 13.07 -1.27
CA THR A 97 -13.81 13.76 -1.48
C THR A 97 -14.80 13.00 -2.38
N ILE A 98 -14.74 11.66 -2.38
CA ILE A 98 -15.67 10.77 -3.08
C ILE A 98 -16.79 10.39 -2.11
N CYS A 99 -18.05 10.51 -2.53
CA CYS A 99 -19.17 10.16 -1.66
C CYS A 99 -19.22 8.65 -1.40
N ALA A 100 -19.77 8.24 -0.26
CA ALA A 100 -19.80 6.84 0.15
C ALA A 100 -20.51 5.90 -0.85
N ASP A 101 -21.55 6.40 -1.53
CA ASP A 101 -22.25 5.65 -2.58
C ASP A 101 -21.35 5.42 -3.79
N ASP A 102 -20.58 6.43 -4.21
CA ASP A 102 -19.62 6.31 -5.30
C ASP A 102 -18.45 5.40 -4.94
N VAL A 103 -17.95 5.45 -3.71
CA VAL A 103 -16.96 4.47 -3.22
C VAL A 103 -17.52 3.07 -3.36
N THR A 104 -18.74 2.82 -2.87
CA THR A 104 -19.38 1.50 -2.95
C THR A 104 -19.53 1.04 -4.41
N ARG A 105 -19.99 1.93 -5.29
CA ARG A 105 -20.12 1.67 -6.73
C ARG A 105 -18.77 1.36 -7.38
N LEU A 106 -17.72 2.11 -7.07
CA LEU A 106 -16.39 1.88 -7.64
C LEU A 106 -15.81 0.54 -7.17
N LEU A 107 -16.01 0.16 -5.90
CA LEU A 107 -15.54 -1.13 -5.37
C LEU A 107 -16.27 -2.34 -5.98
N THR A 108 -17.50 -2.18 -6.47
CA THR A 108 -18.19 -3.26 -7.21
C THR A 108 -17.69 -3.37 -8.64
N VAL A 109 -17.38 -2.26 -9.30
CA VAL A 109 -16.83 -2.22 -10.67
C VAL A 109 -15.52 -3.00 -10.78
N VAL A 110 -14.63 -2.92 -9.79
CA VAL A 110 -13.33 -3.62 -9.84
C VAL A 110 -13.49 -5.15 -9.78
N ARG A 111 -14.59 -5.66 -9.23
CA ARG A 111 -14.86 -7.10 -9.13
C ARG A 111 -15.33 -7.73 -10.43
N THR A 112 -15.80 -6.93 -11.39
CA THR A 112 -16.23 -7.40 -12.70
C THR A 112 -15.08 -7.24 -13.70
N PRO A 113 -14.34 -8.31 -14.03
CA PRO A 113 -13.36 -8.24 -15.11
C PRO A 113 -14.09 -7.93 -16.42
N SER A 114 -13.63 -6.90 -17.13
CA SER A 114 -14.10 -6.54 -18.47
C SER A 114 -13.49 -7.44 -19.54
#